data_AF-A0A527Z991-F1
#
_entry.id   AF-A0A527Z991-F1
#
_cell.length_a   1.000
_cell.length_b   1.000
_cell.length_c   1.000
_cell.angle_alpha   90.00
_cell.angle_beta   90.00
_cell.angle_gamma   90.00
#
_symmetry.space_group_name_H-M   'P 1'
#
loop_
_entity.id
_entity.type
_entity.pdbx_description
1 polymer ?
#
loop_
_entity_poly.entity_id
_entity_poly.type
_entity_poly.pdbx_seq_one_letter_code
_entity_poly.pdbx_strand_id
1 'polypeptide(L)' 'PEVGGLTTREVLELLRGLKGLNIVGGDVVEVAPQYDTTTNTAHAGAQVLFEILSLMVFSPALSGKRA' A
#
# COMPACT_ATOMS: atom_id res chain seq x y z
N PRO A 1 0.47 18.06 6.46
CA PRO A 1 1.60 17.63 5.62
C PRO A 1 2.89 17.98 6.33
N GLU A 2 3.88 17.09 6.35
CA GLU A 2 5.14 17.28 7.09
C GLU A 2 6.35 17.16 6.17
N VAL A 3 7.39 17.95 6.42
CA VAL A 3 8.63 17.95 5.62
C VAL A 3 9.55 16.77 5.98
N GLY A 4 10.35 16.30 5.02
CA GLY A 4 11.33 15.22 5.24
C GLY A 4 10.75 13.80 5.28
N GLY A 5 9.56 13.61 4.71
CA GLY A 5 8.92 12.28 4.62
C GLY A 5 9.56 11.34 3.60
N LEU A 6 9.05 10.11 3.55
CA LEU A 6 9.48 9.07 2.64
C LEU A 6 9.15 9.41 1.18
N THR A 7 10.02 9.01 0.27
CA THR A 7 9.72 8.95 -1.16
C THR A 7 8.80 7.78 -1.47
N THR A 8 8.01 7.88 -2.54
CA THR A 8 7.14 6.77 -3.00
C THR A 8 7.93 5.48 -3.22
N ARG A 9 9.17 5.58 -3.70
CA ARG A 9 10.04 4.42 -3.91
C ARG A 9 10.33 3.69 -2.60
N GLU A 10 10.72 4.42 -1.55
CA GLU A 10 11.03 3.83 -0.24
C GLU A 10 9.79 3.16 0.37
N VAL A 11 8.62 3.79 0.24
CA VAL A 11 7.35 3.18 0.70
C VAL A 11 7.09 1.85 0.00
N LEU A 12 7.27 1.78 -1.33
CA LEU A 12 7.06 0.54 -2.08
C LEU A 12 8.09 -0.55 -1.74
N GLU A 13 9.35 -0.17 -1.50
CA GLU A 13 10.39 -1.12 -1.05
C GLU A 13 10.03 -1.71 0.33
N LEU A 14 9.57 -0.88 1.26
CA LEU A 14 9.12 -1.33 2.58
C LEU A 14 7.94 -2.31 2.47
N LEU A 15 6.91 -1.97 1.69
CA LEU A 15 5.74 -2.83 1.49
C LEU A 15 6.14 -4.18 0.91
N ARG A 16 7.00 -4.20 -0.13
CA ARG A 16 7.49 -5.45 -0.74
C ARG A 16 8.25 -6.32 0.24
N GLY A 17 8.95 -5.71 1.20
CA GLY A 17 9.61 -6.41 2.31
C GLY A 17 8.66 -7.17 3.24
N LEU A 18 7.36 -6.88 3.22
CA LEU A 18 6.33 -7.54 4.05
C LEU A 18 5.83 -8.86 3.45
N LYS A 19 6.37 -9.30 2.31
CA LYS A 19 5.95 -10.54 1.65
C LYS A 19 6.04 -11.75 2.58
N GLY A 20 4.95 -12.51 2.68
CA GLY A 20 4.86 -13.74 3.49
C GLY A 20 4.37 -13.52 4.92
N LEU A 21 4.16 -12.27 5.34
CA LEU A 21 3.52 -11.97 6.62
C LEU A 21 2.02 -12.33 6.60
N ASN A 22 1.45 -12.50 7.79
CA ASN A 22 0.02 -12.75 7.98
C ASN A 22 -0.82 -11.47 7.82
N ILE A 23 -0.83 -10.90 6.61
CA ILE A 23 -1.63 -9.73 6.24
C ILE A 23 -3.10 -10.13 6.09
N VAL A 24 -3.94 -9.67 7.04
CA VAL A 24 -5.40 -9.92 7.03
C VAL A 24 -6.20 -8.83 6.31
N GLY A 25 -5.56 -7.71 5.98
CA GLY A 25 -6.14 -6.56 5.30
C GLY A 25 -5.22 -5.34 5.37
N GLY A 26 -5.60 -4.25 4.71
CA GLY A 26 -4.91 -2.97 4.77
C GLY A 26 -5.76 -1.85 4.16
N ASP A 27 -5.46 -0.61 4.53
CA ASP A 27 -6.12 0.60 4.05
C ASP A 27 -5.11 1.64 3.54
N VAL A 28 -5.61 2.59 2.76
CA VAL A 28 -4.86 3.76 2.31
C VAL A 28 -5.71 4.98 2.65
N VAL A 29 -5.23 5.79 3.57
CA VAL A 29 -5.95 6.95 4.13
C VAL A 29 -5.24 8.26 3.77
N GLU A 30 -5.89 9.39 4.08
CA GLU A 30 -5.34 10.74 3.92
C GLU A 30 -5.05 11.19 2.47
N VAL A 31 -5.68 10.55 1.48
CA VAL A 31 -5.76 11.13 0.12
C VAL A 31 -6.82 12.23 0.12
N ALA A 32 -6.39 13.48 -0.05
CA ALA A 32 -7.27 14.64 -0.07
C ALA A 32 -7.25 15.32 -1.46
N PRO A 33 -8.21 15.00 -2.38
CA PRO A 33 -8.19 15.50 -3.76
C PRO A 33 -8.13 17.02 -3.89
N GLN A 34 -8.73 17.74 -2.94
CA GLN A 34 -8.71 19.21 -2.88
C GLN A 34 -7.30 19.81 -2.76
N TYR A 35 -6.32 19.05 -2.27
CA TYR A 35 -4.92 19.47 -2.13
C TYR A 35 -3.98 18.81 -3.15
N ASP A 36 -4.50 17.98 -4.06
CA ASP A 36 -3.73 17.17 -5.00
C ASP A 36 -3.97 17.60 -6.46
N THR A 37 -3.44 18.76 -6.82
CA THR A 37 -3.73 19.43 -8.11
C THR A 37 -3.28 18.64 -9.35
N THR A 38 -2.29 17.77 -9.21
CA THR A 38 -1.79 16.90 -10.30
C THR A 38 -2.16 15.44 -10.11
N THR A 39 -3.00 15.10 -9.14
CA THR A 39 -3.41 13.73 -8.80
C THR A 39 -2.25 12.81 -8.36
N ASN A 40 -1.12 13.39 -7.93
CA ASN A 40 0.06 12.63 -7.53
C ASN A 40 -0.20 11.78 -6.28
N THR A 41 -0.86 12.36 -5.28
CA THR A 41 -1.22 11.66 -4.03
C THR A 41 -2.21 10.54 -4.32
N ALA A 42 -3.19 10.77 -5.21
CA ALA A 42 -4.13 9.75 -5.65
C ALA A 42 -3.43 8.58 -6.38
N HIS A 43 -2.52 8.86 -7.31
CA HIS A 43 -1.75 7.81 -8.01
C HIS A 43 -0.83 7.05 -7.07
N ALA A 44 -0.12 7.74 -6.17
CA ALA A 44 0.71 7.08 -5.17
C ALA A 44 -0.12 6.19 -4.24
N GLY A 45 -1.29 6.67 -3.79
CA GLY A 45 -2.22 5.88 -2.97
C GLY A 45 -2.75 4.64 -3.69
N ALA A 46 -3.12 4.78 -4.98
CA ALA A 46 -3.55 3.64 -5.79
C ALA A 46 -2.44 2.58 -5.95
N GLN A 47 -1.20 3.02 -6.15
CA GLN A 47 -0.05 2.11 -6.24
C GLN A 47 0.22 1.38 -4.91
N VAL A 48 0.09 2.07 -3.77
CA VAL A 48 0.20 1.46 -2.45
C VAL A 48 -0.91 0.43 -2.23
N LEU A 49 -2.15 0.75 -2.59
CA LEU A 49 -3.28 -0.17 -2.47
C LEU A 49 -3.08 -1.43 -3.33
N PHE A 50 -2.54 -1.26 -4.54
CA PHE A 50 -2.19 -2.38 -5.42
C PHE A 50 -1.10 -3.27 -4.82
N GLU A 51 -0.08 -2.69 -4.19
CA GLU A 51 0.99 -3.44 -3.52
C GLU A 51 0.44 -4.22 -2.31
N ILE A 52 -0.42 -3.60 -1.49
CA ILE A 52 -1.12 -4.29 -0.38
C ILE A 52 -1.92 -5.48 -0.90
N LEU A 53 -2.74 -5.28 -1.94
CA LEU A 53 -3.52 -6.35 -2.57
C LEU A 53 -2.62 -7.49 -3.09
N SER A 54 -1.50 -7.14 -3.72
CA SER A 54 -0.53 -8.11 -4.23
C SER A 54 0.10 -8.92 -3.11
N LEU A 55 0.41 -8.30 -1.97
CA LEU A 55 0.97 -8.97 -0.79
C LEU A 55 -0.02 -9.95 -0.14
N MET A 56 -1.32 -9.62 -0.13
CA MET A 56 -2.36 -10.50 0.43
C MET A 56 -2.37 -11.88 -0.25
N VAL A 57 -2.04 -11.98 -1.54
CA VAL A 57 -1.94 -13.27 -2.26
C VAL A 57 -0.89 -14.22 -1.65
N PHE A 58 0.16 -13.66 -1.04
CA PHE A 58 1.21 -14.41 -0.35
C PHE A 58 0.91 -14.62 1.14
N SER A 59 -0.20 -14.07 1.64
CA SER A 59 -0.54 -14.17 3.06
C SER A 59 -1.10 -15.56 3.42
N PRO A 60 -0.64 -16.17 4.53
CA PRO A 60 -1.27 -17.35 5.11
C PRO A 60 -2.78 -17.21 5.37
N ALA A 61 -3.26 -15.98 5.64
CA ALA A 61 -4.67 -15.67 5.87
C ALA A 61 -5.59 -16.08 4.70
N LEU A 62 -5.07 -16.04 3.47
CA LEU A 62 -5.79 -16.49 2.26
C LEU A 62 -5.40 -17.91 1.84
N SER A 63 -4.20 -18.37 2.16
CA SER A 63 -3.71 -19.71 1.79
C SER A 63 -4.58 -20.83 2.40
N GLY A 64 -4.99 -20.69 3.67
CA GLY A 64 -5.86 -21.66 4.35
C GLY A 64 -7.30 -21.74 3.83
N LYS A 65 -7.71 -20.83 2.92
CA LYS A 65 -9.07 -20.79 2.33
C LYS A 65 -9.12 -21.28 0.89
N ARG A 66 -7.98 -21.68 0.30
CA ARG A 66 -7.93 -22.31 -1.03
C ARG A 66 -8.22 -23.81 -0.89
N ALA A 67 -9.47 -24.14 -0.59
CA ALA A 67 -10.03 -25.49 -0.67
C ALA A 67 -10.65 -25.71 -2.05
#